data_AF-A0A1Q6R1G9-F1
#
_entry.id   AF-A0A1Q6R1G9-F1
#
_cell.length_a   1.000
_cell.length_b   1.000
_cell.length_c   1.000
_cell.angle_alpha   90.00
_cell.angle_beta   90.00
_cell.angle_gamma   90.00
#
_symmetry.space_group_name_H-M   'P 1'
#
loop_
_entity.id
_entity.type
_entity.pdbx_description
1 polymer ?
#
loop_
_entity_poly.entity_id
_entity_poly.type
_entity_poly.pdbx_seq_one_letter_code
_entity_poly.pdbx_strand_id
1 'polypeptide(L)'
;MTCKGSYTADSVNASAVVATVGNEQLTNGQLQVYYWMEVASYRQAAHETAPDFDKPLDTQPCEIDTSVASWQQYFLKRALLSWHSALALSLQSVDEGIPTEEAYQPNMKNHETYMSGKPATAYLYGYNKNYRLNTLHEQYLEDIPQALAALAEKYGFADVSALAKDIAGASAEDLTACMELYNRGYMYDTALSYYIAPTEEEVEAYFTEHESDYAEAGITRSSGKLVDIRHILLIPQVPEDGTGTVTVAPDGTVTCSEDLWDACLASAQTLVEDYEKALAADSRRGDNRSTNDAIFADLANKNSADAGSALDGGLYQKLHKGQLTPVLDDWCFDDARQSGDVDILRSGLGYHIVFFKGSTDIWYDAAREDLTAALGGEKIAQAREKYPAEIDYSAITLGTAAQTAPVTASDLLYPDVGHQRYPEAQLYLQQDYPTTMYGAYRIVTHGCGITTMAMLRSRHRRQPVRRRPGTDGLLPEEKDLRVAGSQRRHAGGLCGGLRPDQGLLDPGRTLSAAGKDVRRRCDSGTGLQHLQLRKAGRPQDRPLRLFHGGSLGDGLLDL
;
A
#
# COMPACT_ATOMS: atom_id res chain seq x y z
N MET A 1 28.86 23.39 -4.39
CA MET A 1 28.95 24.72 -3.77
C MET A 1 28.05 25.67 -4.53
N THR A 2 27.09 26.31 -3.86
CA THR A 2 26.24 27.38 -4.40
C THR A 2 27.11 28.63 -4.64
N CYS A 3 27.29 29.03 -5.88
CA CYS A 3 28.26 30.08 -6.25
C CYS A 3 27.83 31.51 -5.87
N LYS A 4 26.58 31.72 -5.41
CA LYS A 4 26.02 33.03 -5.06
C LYS A 4 25.66 33.09 -3.57
N GLY A 5 25.92 34.24 -2.93
CA GLY A 5 25.57 34.48 -1.53
C GLY A 5 24.07 34.51 -1.26
N SER A 6 23.28 35.04 -2.19
CA SER A 6 21.81 35.01 -2.17
C SER A 6 21.27 34.77 -3.58
N TYR A 7 20.13 34.08 -3.64
CA TYR A 7 19.35 33.81 -4.85
C TYR A 7 18.03 34.61 -4.88
N THR A 8 17.76 35.42 -3.84
CA THR A 8 16.58 36.27 -3.76
C THR A 8 16.58 37.29 -4.88
N ALA A 9 15.46 37.43 -5.59
CA ALA A 9 15.29 38.43 -6.65
C ALA A 9 13.90 39.08 -6.58
N ASP A 10 13.85 40.37 -6.91
CA ASP A 10 12.59 41.15 -6.97
C ASP A 10 11.67 40.67 -8.10
N SER A 11 12.23 40.01 -9.12
CA SER A 11 11.50 39.45 -10.24
C SER A 11 12.12 38.13 -10.68
N VAL A 12 11.28 37.12 -10.92
CA VAL A 12 11.69 35.80 -11.40
C VAL A 12 11.40 35.69 -12.90
N ASN A 13 12.43 35.38 -13.71
CA ASN A 13 12.20 34.96 -15.09
C ASN A 13 11.76 33.48 -15.07
N ALA A 14 10.45 33.25 -14.99
CA ALA A 14 9.89 31.90 -14.84
C ALA A 14 10.33 30.94 -15.95
N SER A 15 10.54 31.43 -17.18
CA SER A 15 10.93 30.61 -18.33
C SER A 15 12.43 30.25 -18.41
N ALA A 16 13.27 30.85 -17.57
CA ALA A 16 14.70 30.57 -17.60
C ALA A 16 14.97 29.13 -17.13
N VAL A 17 15.71 28.38 -17.94
CA VAL A 17 16.16 27.02 -17.61
C VAL A 17 17.29 27.11 -16.58
N VAL A 18 17.14 26.38 -15.48
CA VAL A 18 18.08 26.38 -14.34
C VAL A 18 18.74 25.02 -14.12
N ALA A 19 18.14 23.94 -14.61
CA ALA A 19 18.76 22.63 -14.59
C ALA A 19 18.29 21.76 -15.77
N THR A 20 19.11 20.78 -16.14
CA THR A 20 18.82 19.82 -17.23
C THR A 20 19.22 18.41 -16.84
N VAL A 21 18.42 17.43 -17.26
CA VAL A 21 18.77 15.99 -17.26
C VAL A 21 18.46 15.46 -18.64
N GLY A 22 19.50 15.24 -19.46
CA GLY A 22 19.30 14.92 -20.88
C GLY A 22 18.54 16.02 -21.61
N ASN A 23 17.34 15.70 -22.12
CA ASN A 23 16.47 16.67 -22.83
C ASN A 23 15.46 17.35 -21.91
N GLU A 24 15.33 16.91 -20.66
CA GLU A 24 14.36 17.40 -19.70
C GLU A 24 14.93 18.63 -18.97
N GLN A 25 14.05 19.59 -18.66
CA GLN A 25 14.44 20.91 -18.15
C GLN A 25 13.69 21.24 -16.86
N LEU A 26 14.39 21.86 -15.92
CA LEU A 26 13.81 22.60 -14.82
C LEU A 26 13.87 24.08 -15.15
N THR A 27 12.72 24.75 -15.09
CA THR A 27 12.65 26.21 -15.21
C THR A 27 12.60 26.89 -13.85
N ASN A 28 12.89 28.19 -13.79
CA ASN A 28 12.76 28.98 -12.57
C ASN A 28 11.33 28.98 -12.00
N GLY A 29 10.30 28.94 -12.86
CA GLY A 29 8.89 28.87 -12.46
C GLY A 29 8.58 27.58 -11.70
N GLN A 30 8.97 26.43 -12.27
CA GLN A 30 8.87 25.12 -11.63
C GLN A 30 9.74 25.02 -10.36
N LEU A 31 10.97 25.54 -10.39
CA LEU A 31 11.86 25.54 -9.23
C LEU A 31 11.23 26.27 -8.04
N GLN A 32 10.46 27.34 -8.27
CA GLN A 32 9.76 28.02 -7.19
C GLN A 32 8.83 27.06 -6.43
N VAL A 33 8.06 26.24 -7.15
CA VAL A 33 7.10 25.29 -6.57
C VAL A 33 7.85 24.32 -5.65
N TYR A 34 8.92 23.69 -6.14
CA TYR A 34 9.74 22.78 -5.34
C TYR A 34 10.35 23.48 -4.11
N TYR A 35 10.93 24.67 -4.28
CA TYR A 35 11.56 25.41 -3.20
C TYR A 35 10.59 25.71 -2.06
N TRP A 36 9.41 26.22 -2.42
CA TRP A 36 8.44 26.68 -1.45
C TRP A 36 7.64 25.53 -0.81
N MET A 37 7.51 24.39 -1.50
CA MET A 37 7.05 23.14 -0.89
C MET A 37 8.03 22.62 0.18
N GLU A 38 9.34 22.69 -0.08
CA GLU A 38 10.36 22.27 0.91
C GLU A 38 10.32 23.15 2.16
N VAL A 39 10.20 24.48 1.99
CA VAL A 39 10.03 25.42 3.09
C VAL A 39 8.76 25.12 3.90
N ALA A 40 7.62 24.92 3.22
CA ALA A 40 6.35 24.62 3.87
C ALA A 40 6.39 23.30 4.64
N SER A 41 6.97 22.26 4.05
CA SER A 41 7.11 20.94 4.68
C SER A 41 7.97 21.01 5.93
N TYR A 42 9.11 21.71 5.86
CA TYR A 42 10.00 21.90 7.01
C TYR A 42 9.33 22.72 8.13
N ARG A 43 8.57 23.76 7.78
CA ARG A 43 7.78 24.55 8.73
C ARG A 43 6.73 23.71 9.45
N GLN A 44 6.06 22.81 8.73
CA GLN A 44 5.00 21.96 9.29
C GLN A 44 5.57 20.87 10.21
N ALA A 45 6.74 20.32 9.90
CA ALA A 45 7.38 19.28 10.68
C ALA A 45 7.84 19.74 12.09
N ALA A 46 7.88 21.06 12.34
CA ALA A 46 8.20 21.66 13.63
C ALA A 46 9.52 21.14 14.25
N HIS A 47 10.56 21.10 13.42
CA HIS A 47 11.92 20.71 13.85
C HIS A 47 12.42 21.59 15.00
N GLU A 48 13.23 21.00 15.89
CA GLU A 48 13.84 21.72 17.04
C GLU A 48 14.72 22.88 16.57
N THR A 49 15.52 22.64 15.53
CA THR A 49 16.31 23.67 14.86
C THR A 49 15.56 24.12 13.61
N ALA A 50 15.16 25.39 13.55
CA ALA A 50 14.43 25.93 12.40
C ALA A 50 14.75 27.42 12.18
N PRO A 51 14.65 27.92 10.94
CA PRO A 51 14.78 29.35 10.69
C PRO A 51 13.59 30.13 11.27
N ASP A 52 13.81 31.42 11.48
CA ASP A 52 12.72 32.37 11.63
C ASP A 52 12.07 32.61 10.27
N PHE A 53 10.92 31.96 10.03
CA PHE A 53 10.18 32.05 8.76
C PHE A 53 9.60 33.45 8.50
N ASP A 54 9.57 34.34 9.49
CA ASP A 54 9.14 35.74 9.31
C ASP A 54 10.31 36.65 8.87
N LYS A 55 11.53 36.10 8.75
CA LYS A 55 12.74 36.80 8.29
C LYS A 55 13.26 36.23 6.96
N PRO A 56 14.04 37.02 6.20
CA PRO A 56 14.65 36.53 4.95
C PRO A 56 15.56 35.32 5.18
N LEU A 57 15.27 34.20 4.52
CA LEU A 57 15.98 32.93 4.67
C LEU A 57 17.43 32.96 4.14
N ASP A 58 17.75 33.92 3.28
CA ASP A 58 19.09 34.12 2.72
C ASP A 58 20.05 34.83 3.66
N THR A 59 19.53 35.50 4.69
CA THR A 59 20.32 36.20 5.71
C THR A 59 20.59 35.36 6.96
N GLN A 60 19.89 34.24 7.12
CA GLN A 60 19.96 33.38 8.29
C GLN A 60 20.91 32.20 8.01
N PRO A 61 21.95 31.98 8.83
CA PRO A 61 22.86 30.85 8.64
C PRO A 61 22.13 29.52 8.87
N CYS A 62 22.44 28.52 8.04
CA CYS A 62 21.96 27.16 8.27
C CYS A 62 22.84 26.47 9.31
N GLU A 63 22.24 25.97 10.38
CA GLU A 63 22.97 25.33 11.49
C GLU A 63 23.10 23.82 11.33
N ILE A 64 22.32 23.22 10.42
CA ILE A 64 22.19 21.77 10.26
C ILE A 64 22.93 21.20 9.05
N ASP A 65 23.32 22.03 8.08
CA ASP A 65 24.07 21.61 6.90
C ASP A 65 25.26 22.54 6.68
N THR A 66 26.46 22.07 7.00
CA THR A 66 27.70 22.84 6.89
C THR A 66 28.16 23.06 5.44
N SER A 67 27.53 22.40 4.46
CA SER A 67 27.83 22.57 3.04
C SER A 67 27.15 23.80 2.42
N VAL A 68 26.26 24.46 3.16
CA VAL A 68 25.51 25.66 2.73
C VAL A 68 25.67 26.79 3.74
N ALA A 69 25.59 28.04 3.27
CA ALA A 69 25.80 29.22 4.09
C ALA A 69 24.52 29.77 4.73
N SER A 70 23.34 29.45 4.17
CA SER A 70 22.06 29.99 4.64
C SER A 70 20.91 29.00 4.51
N TRP A 71 19.82 29.24 5.24
CA TRP A 71 18.59 28.45 5.12
C TRP A 71 18.00 28.51 3.71
N GLN A 72 18.15 29.63 2.99
CA GLN A 72 17.77 29.68 1.57
C GLN A 72 18.53 28.65 0.74
N GLN A 73 19.85 28.56 0.92
CA GLN A 73 20.67 27.61 0.17
C GLN A 73 20.37 26.16 0.56
N TYR A 74 20.06 25.91 1.84
CA TYR A 74 19.59 24.61 2.32
C TYR A 74 18.32 24.15 1.59
N PHE A 75 17.27 24.99 1.58
CA PHE A 75 16.03 24.65 0.90
C PHE A 75 16.19 24.59 -0.63
N LEU A 76 17.05 25.42 -1.21
CA LEU A 76 17.36 25.35 -2.65
C LEU A 76 18.02 24.02 -3.03
N LYS A 77 18.98 23.56 -2.22
CA LYS A 77 19.63 22.26 -2.41
C LYS A 77 18.60 21.13 -2.36
N ARG A 78 17.70 21.14 -1.36
CA ARG A 78 16.61 20.15 -1.26
C ARG A 78 15.66 20.20 -2.46
N ALA A 79 15.25 21.39 -2.89
CA ALA A 79 14.35 21.57 -4.02
C ALA A 79 14.93 20.99 -5.32
N LEU A 80 16.21 21.26 -5.59
CA LEU A 80 16.92 20.71 -6.74
C LEU A 80 17.04 19.18 -6.66
N LEU A 81 17.32 18.63 -5.47
CA LEU A 81 17.35 17.19 -5.23
C LEU A 81 15.97 16.54 -5.40
N SER A 82 14.91 17.19 -4.93
CA SER A 82 13.53 16.71 -5.05
C SER A 82 13.09 16.63 -6.51
N TRP A 83 13.36 17.67 -7.31
CA TRP A 83 13.13 17.62 -8.75
C TRP A 83 13.98 16.54 -9.43
N HIS A 84 15.29 16.50 -9.13
CA HIS A 84 16.21 15.55 -9.76
C HIS A 84 15.80 14.11 -9.48
N SER A 85 15.46 13.78 -8.24
CA SER A 85 15.00 12.45 -7.87
C SER A 85 13.68 12.07 -8.55
N ALA A 86 12.68 12.96 -8.55
CA ALA A 86 11.40 12.71 -9.21
C ALA A 86 11.59 12.45 -10.71
N LEU A 87 12.45 13.25 -11.36
CA LEU A 87 12.77 13.09 -12.77
C LEU A 87 13.57 11.82 -13.05
N ALA A 88 14.61 11.53 -12.26
CA ALA A 88 15.43 10.34 -12.42
C ALA A 88 14.60 9.06 -12.27
N LEU A 89 13.73 8.99 -11.26
CA LEU A 89 12.79 7.88 -11.09
C LEU A 89 11.78 7.80 -12.24
N SER A 90 11.25 8.93 -12.69
CA SER A 90 10.33 8.95 -13.83
C SER A 90 11.01 8.48 -15.12
N LEU A 91 12.26 8.84 -15.38
CA LEU A 91 13.04 8.37 -16.53
C LEU A 91 13.38 6.88 -16.39
N GLN A 92 13.81 6.46 -15.20
CA GLN A 92 14.09 5.06 -14.90
C GLN A 92 12.86 4.18 -15.13
N SER A 93 11.67 4.65 -14.74
CA SER A 93 10.41 3.94 -14.96
C SER A 93 10.11 3.65 -16.44
N VAL A 94 10.63 4.48 -17.35
CA VAL A 94 10.51 4.29 -18.80
C VAL A 94 11.56 3.33 -19.32
N ASP A 95 12.76 3.29 -18.74
CA ASP A 95 13.85 2.41 -19.17
C ASP A 95 13.79 1.02 -18.54
N GLU A 96 13.19 0.91 -17.35
CA GLU A 96 13.21 -0.25 -16.48
C GLU A 96 11.83 -0.55 -15.90
N GLY A 97 11.55 -1.84 -15.74
CA GLY A 97 10.37 -2.32 -15.05
C GLY A 97 10.53 -2.33 -13.53
N ILE A 98 9.60 -3.01 -12.89
CA ILE A 98 9.71 -3.43 -11.50
C ILE A 98 10.44 -4.77 -11.42
N PRO A 99 11.25 -5.02 -10.37
CA PRO A 99 11.79 -6.35 -10.11
C PRO A 99 10.68 -7.40 -10.19
N THR A 100 10.91 -8.53 -10.85
CA THR A 100 9.90 -9.59 -10.96
C THR A 100 10.34 -10.75 -10.09
N GLU A 101 9.58 -11.08 -9.04
CA GLU A 101 9.88 -12.25 -8.23
C GLU A 101 9.94 -13.50 -9.11
N GLU A 102 10.79 -14.46 -8.75
CA GLU A 102 11.04 -15.67 -9.56
C GLU A 102 9.75 -16.38 -9.99
N ALA A 103 8.71 -16.34 -9.17
CA ALA A 103 7.48 -17.01 -9.49
C ALA A 103 6.50 -16.25 -10.38
N TYR A 104 6.73 -14.95 -10.60
CA TYR A 104 6.04 -14.13 -11.59
C TYR A 104 6.91 -13.93 -12.85
N GLN A 105 8.06 -14.59 -12.92
CA GLN A 105 8.88 -14.64 -14.14
C GLN A 105 8.12 -15.37 -15.25
N PRO A 106 8.17 -14.85 -16.48
CA PRO A 106 7.45 -15.42 -17.60
C PRO A 106 7.96 -16.81 -17.99
N ASN A 107 7.08 -17.82 -17.98
CA ASN A 107 7.39 -19.12 -18.58
C ASN A 107 7.16 -19.05 -20.10
N MET A 108 8.20 -18.71 -20.83
CA MET A 108 8.16 -18.47 -22.28
C MET A 108 7.60 -19.66 -23.08
N LYS A 109 7.82 -20.90 -22.62
CA LYS A 109 7.33 -22.12 -23.30
C LYS A 109 5.81 -22.26 -23.26
N ASN A 110 5.19 -21.75 -22.20
CA ASN A 110 3.75 -21.84 -21.98
C ASN A 110 3.00 -20.57 -22.39
N HIS A 111 3.71 -19.46 -22.61
CA HIS A 111 3.13 -18.16 -22.92
C HIS A 111 2.25 -18.20 -24.19
N GLU A 112 2.78 -18.70 -25.30
CA GLU A 112 2.05 -18.76 -26.58
C GLU A 112 0.78 -19.62 -26.50
N THR A 113 0.80 -20.66 -25.65
CA THR A 113 -0.33 -21.61 -25.55
C THR A 113 -1.44 -21.12 -24.62
N TYR A 114 -1.09 -20.44 -23.51
CA TYR A 114 -2.05 -20.18 -22.43
C TYR A 114 -2.27 -18.70 -22.12
N MET A 115 -1.42 -17.81 -22.63
CA MET A 115 -1.35 -16.40 -22.22
C MET A 115 -1.57 -15.42 -23.38
N SER A 116 -1.52 -15.86 -24.63
CA SER A 116 -1.77 -15.01 -25.79
C SER A 116 -3.20 -14.41 -25.77
N GLY A 117 -3.29 -13.09 -25.94
CA GLY A 117 -4.56 -12.36 -26.03
C GLY A 117 -5.29 -12.14 -24.71
N LYS A 118 -4.63 -12.34 -23.56
CA LYS A 118 -5.22 -12.16 -22.22
C LYS A 118 -4.74 -10.85 -21.57
N PRO A 119 -5.59 -9.83 -21.38
CA PRO A 119 -5.25 -8.58 -20.72
C PRO A 119 -4.57 -8.75 -19.35
N ALA A 120 -4.95 -9.76 -18.56
CA ALA A 120 -4.34 -10.01 -17.26
C ALA A 120 -2.82 -10.23 -17.36
N THR A 121 -2.32 -10.80 -18.47
CA THR A 121 -0.89 -11.11 -18.61
C THR A 121 -0.01 -9.87 -18.71
N ALA A 122 -0.59 -8.71 -19.02
CA ALA A 122 0.11 -7.42 -18.99
C ALA A 122 0.42 -6.91 -17.58
N TYR A 123 -0.25 -7.46 -16.54
CA TYR A 123 -0.12 -7.02 -15.15
C TYR A 123 0.46 -8.11 -14.23
N LEU A 124 0.25 -9.39 -14.56
CA LEU A 124 0.57 -10.51 -13.68
C LEU A 124 1.99 -11.06 -13.82
N TYR A 125 2.66 -10.75 -14.92
CA TYR A 125 3.95 -11.31 -15.26
C TYR A 125 4.85 -10.19 -15.79
N GLY A 126 6.15 -10.25 -15.47
CA GLY A 126 7.16 -9.26 -15.85
C GLY A 126 7.50 -9.19 -17.34
N TYR A 127 6.52 -9.38 -18.23
CA TYR A 127 6.70 -9.31 -19.68
C TYR A 127 6.98 -7.88 -20.17
N ASN A 128 6.53 -6.87 -19.43
CA ASN A 128 6.83 -5.48 -19.74
C ASN A 128 8.25 -5.17 -19.28
N LYS A 129 9.07 -4.68 -20.21
CA LYS A 129 10.43 -4.22 -19.91
C LYS A 129 10.46 -2.93 -19.08
N ASN A 130 9.34 -2.20 -19.05
CA ASN A 130 9.22 -0.86 -18.50
C ASN A 130 8.08 -0.85 -17.48
N TYR A 131 8.13 0.07 -16.52
CA TYR A 131 7.05 0.28 -15.57
C TYR A 131 5.79 0.76 -16.28
N ARG A 132 4.63 0.33 -15.79
CA ARG A 132 3.32 0.80 -16.23
C ARG A 132 2.57 1.31 -15.03
N LEU A 133 2.00 2.50 -15.18
CA LEU A 133 1.03 3.01 -14.24
C LEU A 133 -0.19 2.06 -14.24
N ASN A 134 -0.80 1.93 -13.06
CA ASN A 134 -2.11 1.32 -12.98
C ASN A 134 -3.17 2.38 -13.34
N THR A 135 -4.38 1.95 -13.67
CA THR A 135 -5.54 2.77 -14.03
C THR A 135 -5.92 3.78 -12.95
N LEU A 136 -5.69 3.50 -11.66
CA LEU A 136 -5.94 4.50 -10.60
C LEU A 136 -4.90 5.62 -10.63
N HIS A 137 -3.63 5.27 -10.86
CA HIS A 137 -2.55 6.23 -11.05
C HIS A 137 -2.75 7.05 -12.33
N GLU A 138 -3.10 6.40 -13.45
CA GLU A 138 -3.43 7.07 -14.71
C GLU A 138 -4.59 8.05 -14.52
N GLN A 139 -5.69 7.60 -13.90
CA GLN A 139 -6.84 8.45 -13.60
C GLN A 139 -6.48 9.63 -12.71
N TYR A 140 -5.65 9.42 -11.68
CA TYR A 140 -5.21 10.51 -10.81
C TYR A 140 -4.40 11.55 -11.58
N LEU A 141 -3.48 11.13 -12.46
CA LEU A 141 -2.71 12.06 -13.29
C LEU A 141 -3.63 12.85 -14.24
N GLU A 142 -4.67 12.21 -14.80
CA GLU A 142 -5.68 12.88 -15.61
C GLU A 142 -6.54 13.88 -14.81
N ASP A 143 -6.79 13.59 -13.53
CA ASP A 143 -7.61 14.39 -12.62
C ASP A 143 -6.82 15.44 -11.80
N ILE A 144 -5.52 15.63 -12.09
CA ILE A 144 -4.69 16.66 -11.43
C ILE A 144 -5.36 18.05 -11.43
N PRO A 145 -5.97 18.55 -12.55
CA PRO A 145 -6.64 19.84 -12.53
C PRO A 145 -7.76 19.95 -11.49
N GLN A 146 -8.51 18.86 -11.29
CA GLN A 146 -9.60 18.75 -10.31
C GLN A 146 -9.05 18.68 -8.89
N ALA A 147 -7.97 17.91 -8.68
CA ALA A 147 -7.29 17.82 -7.40
C ALA A 147 -6.73 19.18 -6.95
N LEU A 148 -6.09 19.92 -7.86
CA LEU A 148 -5.60 21.27 -7.60
C LEU A 148 -6.73 22.27 -7.35
N ALA A 149 -7.87 22.16 -8.04
CA ALA A 149 -9.03 23.00 -7.79
C ALA A 149 -9.61 22.76 -6.38
N ALA A 150 -9.72 21.50 -5.97
CA ALA A 150 -10.14 21.14 -4.61
C ALA A 150 -9.15 21.63 -3.55
N LEU A 151 -7.84 21.59 -3.84
CA LEU A 151 -6.81 22.13 -2.96
C LEU A 151 -6.91 23.65 -2.82
N ALA A 152 -7.13 24.37 -3.92
CA ALA A 152 -7.35 25.82 -3.91
C ALA A 152 -8.58 26.18 -3.05
N GLU A 153 -9.69 25.45 -3.22
CA GLU A 153 -10.90 25.64 -2.41
C GLU A 153 -10.65 25.36 -0.92
N LYS A 154 -9.95 24.26 -0.59
CA LYS A 154 -9.57 23.90 0.79
C LYS A 154 -8.81 25.04 1.49
N TYR A 155 -7.93 25.72 0.76
CA TYR A 155 -7.15 26.84 1.28
C TYR A 155 -7.83 28.22 1.09
N GLY A 156 -9.05 28.27 0.56
CA GLY A 156 -9.83 29.51 0.42
C GLY A 156 -9.40 30.42 -0.74
N PHE A 157 -8.69 29.89 -1.74
CA PHE A 157 -8.35 30.63 -2.95
C PHE A 157 -9.48 30.56 -3.98
N ALA A 158 -9.56 31.60 -4.82
CA ALA A 158 -10.58 31.70 -5.87
C ALA A 158 -10.39 30.66 -6.98
N ASP A 159 -9.15 30.33 -7.31
CA ASP A 159 -8.77 29.37 -8.35
C ASP A 159 -7.32 28.88 -8.16
N VAL A 160 -6.91 27.90 -8.99
CA VAL A 160 -5.55 27.33 -8.97
C VAL A 160 -4.48 28.38 -9.31
N SER A 161 -4.79 29.37 -10.13
CA SER A 161 -3.83 30.44 -10.46
C SER A 161 -3.55 31.34 -9.26
N ALA A 162 -4.56 31.61 -8.41
CA ALA A 162 -4.39 32.34 -7.16
C ALA A 162 -3.57 31.53 -6.15
N LEU A 163 -3.82 30.22 -6.05
CA LEU A 163 -3.00 29.31 -5.23
C LEU A 163 -1.54 29.28 -5.70
N ALA A 164 -1.29 29.05 -7.00
CA ALA A 164 0.05 28.99 -7.56
C ALA A 164 0.84 30.31 -7.36
N LYS A 165 0.14 31.45 -7.45
CA LYS A 165 0.72 32.76 -7.13
C LYS A 165 1.09 32.91 -5.66
N ASP A 166 0.33 32.34 -4.72
CA ASP A 166 0.65 32.38 -3.29
C ASP A 166 1.92 31.59 -2.95
N ILE A 167 2.10 30.43 -3.60
CA ILE A 167 3.24 29.54 -3.39
C ILE A 167 4.56 30.22 -3.76
N ALA A 168 4.58 31.11 -4.78
CA ALA A 168 5.81 31.80 -5.19
C ALA A 168 5.72 32.81 -6.36
N GLY A 169 4.52 33.20 -6.78
CA GLY A 169 4.33 33.80 -8.11
C GLY A 169 4.48 32.79 -9.27
N ALA A 170 4.39 31.49 -8.99
CA ALA A 170 4.36 30.45 -10.01
C ALA A 170 3.04 30.49 -10.81
N SER A 171 3.04 29.90 -12.00
CA SER A 171 1.84 29.72 -12.79
C SER A 171 1.09 28.43 -12.43
N ALA A 172 -0.19 28.33 -12.81
CA ALA A 172 -0.94 27.10 -12.61
C ALA A 172 -0.34 25.94 -13.45
N GLU A 173 0.24 26.28 -14.59
CA GLU A 173 0.98 25.36 -15.46
C GLU A 173 2.24 24.83 -14.79
N ASP A 174 3.02 25.67 -14.11
CA ASP A 174 4.20 25.24 -13.35
C ASP A 174 3.79 24.26 -12.24
N LEU A 175 2.75 24.60 -11.48
CA LEU A 175 2.24 23.75 -10.39
C LEU A 175 1.75 22.39 -10.92
N THR A 176 1.01 22.40 -12.03
CA THR A 176 0.51 21.18 -12.70
C THR A 176 1.67 20.30 -13.16
N ALA A 177 2.66 20.88 -13.86
CA ALA A 177 3.82 20.15 -14.36
C ALA A 177 4.66 19.54 -13.21
N CYS A 178 4.84 20.28 -12.11
CA CYS A 178 5.51 19.75 -10.93
C CYS A 178 4.73 18.59 -10.32
N MET A 179 3.41 18.71 -10.17
CA MET A 179 2.56 17.65 -9.61
C MET A 179 2.57 16.39 -10.48
N GLU A 180 2.50 16.52 -11.80
CA GLU A 180 2.60 15.40 -12.75
C GLU A 180 3.93 14.65 -12.60
N LEU A 181 5.05 15.39 -12.66
CA LEU A 181 6.38 14.80 -12.58
C LEU A 181 6.62 14.12 -11.22
N TYR A 182 6.26 14.81 -10.14
CA TYR A 182 6.45 14.32 -8.79
C TYR A 182 5.66 13.03 -8.55
N ASN A 183 4.42 12.96 -9.02
CA ASN A 183 3.60 11.75 -8.91
C ASN A 183 4.11 10.60 -9.77
N ARG A 184 4.59 10.84 -10.99
CA ARG A 184 5.18 9.77 -11.82
C ARG A 184 6.39 9.11 -11.15
N GLY A 185 7.28 9.92 -10.58
CA GLY A 185 8.42 9.41 -9.79
C GLY A 185 7.96 8.68 -8.54
N TYR A 186 7.07 9.29 -7.76
CA TYR A 186 6.49 8.72 -6.54
C TYR A 186 5.83 7.35 -6.75
N MET A 187 5.04 7.22 -7.81
CA MET A 187 4.32 5.98 -8.12
C MET A 187 5.29 4.84 -8.46
N TYR A 188 6.39 5.14 -9.17
CA TYR A 188 7.42 4.14 -9.48
C TYR A 188 8.22 3.76 -8.23
N ASP A 189 8.62 4.74 -7.42
CA ASP A 189 9.32 4.52 -6.15
C ASP A 189 8.47 3.67 -5.19
N THR A 190 7.20 4.01 -5.02
CA THR A 190 6.24 3.21 -4.25
C THR A 190 6.18 1.77 -4.78
N ALA A 191 6.16 1.57 -6.10
CA ALA A 191 6.18 0.24 -6.70
C ALA A 191 7.49 -0.53 -6.43
N LEU A 192 8.63 0.16 -6.37
CA LEU A 192 9.93 -0.40 -6.04
C LEU A 192 10.09 -0.72 -4.54
N SER A 193 9.44 0.05 -3.67
CA SER A 193 9.50 -0.12 -2.21
C SER A 193 9.02 -1.50 -1.77
N TYR A 194 8.03 -2.08 -2.46
CA TYR A 194 7.55 -3.44 -2.21
C TYR A 194 8.61 -4.53 -2.40
N TYR A 195 9.73 -4.22 -3.05
CA TYR A 195 10.85 -5.13 -3.26
C TYR A 195 12.04 -4.87 -2.35
N ILE A 196 11.92 -3.89 -1.44
CA ILE A 196 12.87 -3.69 -0.37
C ILE A 196 12.41 -4.59 0.76
N ALA A 197 13.05 -5.76 0.86
CA ALA A 197 12.76 -6.74 1.89
C ALA A 197 14.08 -7.18 2.52
N PRO A 198 14.60 -6.41 3.50
CA PRO A 198 15.83 -6.75 4.17
C PRO A 198 15.72 -8.12 4.85
N THR A 199 16.81 -8.89 4.82
CA THR A 199 16.89 -10.17 5.54
C THR A 199 17.07 -9.93 7.03
N GLU A 200 16.81 -10.97 7.85
CA GLU A 200 17.04 -10.87 9.30
C GLU A 200 18.51 -10.57 9.61
N GLU A 201 19.44 -11.15 8.84
CA GLU A 201 20.87 -10.91 9.00
C GLU A 201 21.26 -9.46 8.67
N GLU A 202 20.66 -8.86 7.64
CA GLU A 202 20.90 -7.47 7.27
C GLU A 202 20.40 -6.51 8.37
N VAL A 203 19.22 -6.79 8.94
CA VAL A 203 18.66 -5.99 10.05
C VAL A 203 19.52 -6.10 11.32
N GLU A 204 19.98 -7.30 11.67
CA GLU A 204 20.87 -7.49 12.83
C GLU A 204 22.20 -6.75 12.65
N ALA A 205 22.78 -6.80 11.44
CA ALA A 205 24.01 -6.10 11.10
C ALA A 205 23.80 -4.58 11.21
N TYR A 206 22.71 -4.06 10.63
CA TYR A 206 22.38 -2.64 10.68
C TYR A 206 22.17 -2.14 12.12
N PHE A 207 21.42 -2.87 12.94
CA PHE A 207 21.26 -2.51 14.35
C PHE A 207 22.60 -2.48 15.10
N THR A 208 23.47 -3.45 14.85
CA THR A 208 24.78 -3.54 15.50
C THR A 208 25.71 -2.41 15.08
N GLU A 209 25.66 -2.00 13.81
CA GLU A 209 26.42 -0.86 13.29
C GLU A 209 25.97 0.47 13.90
N HIS A 210 24.66 0.63 14.13
CA HIS A 210 24.03 1.83 14.67
C HIS A 210 23.62 1.73 16.16
N GLU A 211 24.21 0.80 16.91
CA GLU A 211 23.74 0.45 18.27
C GLU A 211 23.83 1.64 19.25
N SER A 212 24.81 2.54 19.07
CA SER A 212 24.94 3.77 19.87
C SER A 212 23.73 4.69 19.70
N ASP A 213 23.30 4.88 18.46
CA ASP A 213 22.27 5.85 18.10
C ASP A 213 20.91 5.37 18.60
N TYR A 214 20.64 4.06 18.48
CA TYR A 214 19.48 3.43 19.09
C TYR A 214 19.50 3.53 20.61
N ALA A 215 20.66 3.31 21.25
CA ALA A 215 20.77 3.40 22.70
C ALA A 215 20.48 4.83 23.22
N GLU A 216 20.88 5.87 22.49
CA GLU A 216 20.52 7.26 22.78
C GLU A 216 19.02 7.53 22.66
N ALA A 217 18.35 6.89 21.68
CA ALA A 217 16.90 6.89 21.55
C ALA A 217 16.17 5.97 22.57
N GLY A 218 16.91 5.30 23.46
CA GLY A 218 16.36 4.38 24.46
C GLY A 218 15.94 3.02 23.91
N ILE A 219 16.37 2.67 22.69
CA ILE A 219 16.10 1.41 22.02
C ILE A 219 17.31 0.48 22.19
N THR A 220 17.06 -0.68 22.76
CA THR A 220 18.05 -1.73 23.06
C THR A 220 17.43 -3.10 22.80
N ARG A 221 18.27 -4.15 22.78
CA ARG A 221 17.79 -5.53 22.67
C ARG A 221 16.84 -5.96 23.81
N SER A 222 16.81 -5.23 24.92
CA SER A 222 15.89 -5.46 26.04
C SER A 222 14.68 -4.53 26.06
N SER A 223 14.42 -3.77 24.99
CA SER A 223 13.30 -2.81 24.93
C SER A 223 11.93 -3.48 24.88
N GLY A 224 11.88 -4.81 24.79
CA GLY A 224 10.66 -5.59 24.75
C GLY A 224 10.16 -5.82 23.32
N LYS A 225 8.88 -6.14 23.21
CA LYS A 225 8.23 -6.57 21.98
C LYS A 225 7.07 -5.66 21.62
N LEU A 226 6.79 -5.60 20.33
CA LEU A 226 5.51 -5.21 19.76
C LEU A 226 4.67 -6.46 19.58
N VAL A 227 3.36 -6.37 19.82
CA VAL A 227 2.44 -7.50 19.69
C VAL A 227 1.33 -7.20 18.69
N ASP A 228 1.01 -8.19 17.88
CA ASP A 228 -0.14 -8.19 16.98
C ASP A 228 -1.17 -9.20 17.48
N ILE A 229 -2.44 -8.78 17.56
CA ILE A 229 -3.57 -9.65 17.92
C ILE A 229 -4.76 -9.45 17.00
N ARG A 230 -5.67 -10.43 17.01
CA ARG A 230 -7.04 -10.26 16.55
C ARG A 230 -7.98 -10.27 17.75
N HIS A 231 -9.06 -9.51 17.69
CA HIS A 231 -9.96 -9.30 18.81
C HIS A 231 -11.44 -9.34 18.39
N ILE A 232 -12.26 -9.97 19.21
CA ILE A 232 -13.72 -9.95 19.16
C ILE A 232 -14.24 -9.51 20.52
N LEU A 233 -15.03 -8.45 20.58
CA LEU A 233 -15.75 -8.05 21.79
C LEU A 233 -17.18 -8.58 21.73
N LEU A 234 -17.61 -9.30 22.78
CA LEU A 234 -19.01 -9.61 23.03
C LEU A 234 -19.49 -8.86 24.25
N ILE A 235 -20.55 -8.07 24.06
CA ILE A 235 -21.24 -7.37 25.14
C ILE A 235 -22.46 -8.23 25.52
N PRO A 236 -22.69 -8.52 26.82
CA PRO A 236 -23.93 -9.16 27.28
C PRO A 236 -25.18 -8.53 26.65
N GLN A 237 -26.12 -9.36 26.19
CA GLN A 237 -27.35 -8.90 25.56
C GLN A 237 -28.57 -9.28 26.40
N VAL A 238 -29.63 -8.48 26.33
CA VAL A 238 -30.92 -8.87 26.90
C VAL A 238 -31.51 -9.99 26.03
N PRO A 239 -31.96 -11.11 26.60
CA PRO A 239 -32.63 -12.19 25.87
C PRO A 239 -33.85 -11.69 25.10
N GLU A 240 -34.24 -12.41 24.05
CA GLU A 240 -35.36 -12.04 23.18
C GLU A 240 -36.71 -11.96 23.93
N ASP A 241 -36.85 -12.66 25.06
CA ASP A 241 -38.03 -12.63 25.91
C ASP A 241 -38.14 -11.36 26.79
N GLY A 242 -37.12 -10.48 26.74
CA GLY A 242 -37.07 -9.21 27.45
C GLY A 242 -36.73 -9.32 28.93
N THR A 243 -36.28 -10.49 29.41
CA THR A 243 -35.94 -10.69 30.83
C THR A 243 -34.55 -10.16 31.16
N GLY A 244 -34.45 -9.29 32.17
CA GLY A 244 -33.18 -8.72 32.64
C GLY A 244 -32.88 -7.31 32.11
N THR A 245 -31.71 -6.78 32.45
CA THR A 245 -31.29 -5.43 32.07
C THR A 245 -29.79 -5.41 31.87
N VAL A 246 -29.35 -4.87 30.73
CA VAL A 246 -27.94 -4.56 30.46
C VAL A 246 -27.80 -3.05 30.37
N THR A 247 -26.93 -2.48 31.18
CA THR A 247 -26.58 -1.06 31.13
C THR A 247 -25.13 -0.92 30.68
N VAL A 248 -24.89 -0.12 29.65
CA VAL A 248 -23.55 0.22 29.17
C VAL A 248 -23.29 1.69 29.50
N ALA A 249 -22.29 1.94 30.35
CA ALA A 249 -21.87 3.28 30.72
C ALA A 249 -21.15 3.99 29.55
N PRO A 250 -21.08 5.33 29.54
CA PRO A 250 -20.40 6.08 28.47
C PRO A 250 -18.93 5.70 28.25
N ASP A 251 -18.28 5.16 29.27
CA ASP A 251 -16.86 4.79 29.23
C ASP A 251 -16.60 3.37 28.69
N GLY A 252 -17.64 2.58 28.41
CA GLY A 252 -17.44 1.15 28.12
C GLY A 252 -18.18 0.19 29.02
N THR A 253 -18.32 0.57 30.29
CA THR A 253 -18.49 -0.43 31.35
C THR A 253 -19.89 -1.01 31.34
N VAL A 254 -19.97 -2.35 31.32
CA VAL A 254 -21.21 -3.11 31.28
C VAL A 254 -21.62 -3.52 32.70
N THR A 255 -22.86 -3.23 33.06
CA THR A 255 -23.50 -3.70 34.30
C THR A 255 -24.75 -4.49 33.96
N CYS A 256 -24.76 -5.77 34.33
CA CYS A 256 -25.89 -6.69 34.17
C CYS A 256 -25.83 -7.81 35.22
N SER A 257 -26.82 -8.70 35.25
CA SER A 257 -26.80 -9.89 36.12
C SER A 257 -25.72 -10.89 35.69
N GLU A 258 -25.28 -11.74 36.61
CA GLU A 258 -24.32 -12.82 36.30
C GLU A 258 -24.92 -13.84 35.31
N ASP A 259 -26.23 -14.12 35.33
CA ASP A 259 -26.87 -14.98 34.33
C ASP A 259 -26.67 -14.46 32.89
N LEU A 260 -26.67 -13.14 32.70
CA LEU A 260 -26.41 -12.51 31.39
C LEU A 260 -24.93 -12.52 31.03
N TRP A 261 -24.04 -12.47 32.02
CA TRP A 261 -22.62 -12.73 31.82
C TRP A 261 -22.38 -14.19 31.40
N ASP A 262 -22.97 -15.16 32.07
CA ASP A 262 -22.84 -16.59 31.74
C ASP A 262 -23.39 -16.89 30.34
N ALA A 263 -24.51 -16.28 29.95
CA ALA A 263 -25.04 -16.39 28.59
C ALA A 263 -24.08 -15.78 27.54
N CYS A 264 -23.43 -14.66 27.87
CA CYS A 264 -22.41 -14.06 27.02
C CYS A 264 -21.16 -14.94 26.91
N LEU A 265 -20.72 -15.55 28.01
CA LEU A 265 -19.62 -16.51 28.02
C LEU A 265 -19.94 -17.73 27.14
N ALA A 266 -21.15 -18.28 27.25
CA ALA A 266 -21.58 -19.39 26.40
C ALA A 266 -21.57 -19.02 24.91
N SER A 267 -21.94 -17.77 24.58
CA SER A 267 -21.84 -17.24 23.22
C SER A 267 -20.39 -17.11 22.77
N ALA A 268 -19.49 -16.64 23.65
CA ALA A 268 -18.05 -16.57 23.36
C ALA A 268 -17.44 -17.96 23.12
N GLN A 269 -17.80 -18.95 23.95
CA GLN A 269 -17.38 -20.34 23.78
C GLN A 269 -17.88 -20.92 22.46
N THR A 270 -19.13 -20.64 22.09
CA THR A 270 -19.70 -21.07 20.81
C THR A 270 -18.91 -20.49 19.62
N LEU A 271 -18.51 -19.21 19.67
CA LEU A 271 -17.69 -18.61 18.63
C LEU A 271 -16.29 -19.24 18.53
N VAL A 272 -15.66 -19.57 19.66
CA VAL A 272 -14.39 -20.31 19.66
C VAL A 272 -14.56 -21.70 19.06
N GLU A 273 -15.61 -22.43 19.41
CA GLU A 273 -15.92 -23.72 18.79
C GLU A 273 -16.15 -23.60 17.28
N ASP A 274 -16.83 -22.54 16.83
CA ASP A 274 -17.08 -22.31 15.40
C ASP A 274 -15.79 -21.98 14.64
N TYR A 275 -14.88 -21.22 15.28
CA TYR A 275 -13.52 -21.02 14.78
C TYR A 275 -12.76 -22.35 14.67
N GLU A 276 -12.77 -23.19 15.71
CA GLU A 276 -12.12 -24.51 15.69
C GLU A 276 -12.70 -25.45 14.62
N LYS A 277 -14.04 -25.46 14.46
CA LYS A 277 -14.73 -26.22 13.40
C LYS A 277 -14.32 -25.72 12.02
N ALA A 278 -14.21 -24.41 11.82
CA ALA A 278 -13.76 -23.81 10.57
C ALA A 278 -12.29 -24.16 10.28
N LEU A 279 -11.42 -24.09 11.28
CA LEU A 279 -10.02 -24.48 11.19
C LEU A 279 -9.84 -25.97 10.82
N ALA A 280 -10.60 -26.86 11.48
CA ALA A 280 -10.61 -28.28 11.17
C ALA A 280 -11.20 -28.58 9.78
N ALA A 281 -12.18 -27.79 9.33
CA ALA A 281 -12.73 -27.90 7.99
C ALA A 281 -11.73 -27.44 6.91
N ASP A 282 -10.93 -26.39 7.16
CA ASP A 282 -9.87 -25.95 6.24
C ASP A 282 -8.72 -26.97 6.17
N SER A 283 -8.24 -27.42 7.33
CA SER A 283 -7.18 -28.44 7.43
C SER A 283 -7.51 -29.74 6.69
N ARG A 284 -8.78 -30.21 6.77
CA ARG A 284 -9.24 -31.43 6.07
C ARG A 284 -9.26 -31.30 4.55
N ARG A 285 -9.28 -30.09 3.99
CA ARG A 285 -9.21 -29.88 2.53
C ARG A 285 -7.79 -30.14 1.98
N GLY A 286 -6.78 -30.23 2.85
CA GLY A 286 -5.42 -30.67 2.52
C GLY A 286 -4.61 -29.65 1.71
N ASP A 287 -5.10 -28.43 1.57
CA ASP A 287 -4.45 -27.34 0.84
C ASP A 287 -4.27 -26.05 1.65
N ASN A 288 -4.66 -26.02 2.95
CA ASN A 288 -4.56 -24.88 3.89
C ASN A 288 -4.83 -23.53 3.20
N ARG A 289 -6.01 -23.40 2.57
CA ARG A 289 -6.34 -22.23 1.73
C ARG A 289 -6.42 -20.93 2.52
N SER A 290 -6.68 -21.02 3.83
CA SER A 290 -6.87 -19.88 4.72
C SER A 290 -5.96 -20.05 5.94
N THR A 291 -5.28 -18.99 6.36
CA THR A 291 -4.51 -19.00 7.60
C THR A 291 -5.45 -18.98 8.81
N ASN A 292 -5.00 -19.48 9.96
CA ASN A 292 -5.71 -19.35 11.24
C ASN A 292 -6.17 -17.89 11.47
N ASP A 293 -5.27 -16.94 11.20
CA ASP A 293 -5.51 -15.49 11.22
C ASP A 293 -6.70 -15.06 10.34
N ALA A 294 -6.76 -15.54 9.09
CA ALA A 294 -7.82 -15.16 8.15
C ALA A 294 -9.20 -15.70 8.55
N ILE A 295 -9.25 -16.91 9.11
CA ILE A 295 -10.50 -17.50 9.61
C ILE A 295 -10.99 -16.67 10.80
N PHE A 296 -10.11 -16.38 11.76
CA PHE A 296 -10.47 -15.56 12.92
C PHE A 296 -10.92 -14.15 12.52
N ALA A 297 -10.26 -13.53 11.54
CA ALA A 297 -10.62 -12.21 11.03
C ALA A 297 -12.05 -12.14 10.46
N ASP A 298 -12.49 -13.19 9.76
CA ASP A 298 -13.87 -13.30 9.25
C ASP A 298 -14.89 -13.43 10.40
N LEU A 299 -14.58 -14.20 11.45
CA LEU A 299 -15.42 -14.24 12.65
C LEU A 299 -15.47 -12.88 13.36
N ALA A 300 -14.34 -12.19 13.48
CA ALA A 300 -14.25 -10.89 14.13
C ALA A 300 -15.08 -9.84 13.39
N ASN A 301 -14.99 -9.78 12.07
CA ASN A 301 -15.76 -8.86 11.24
C ASN A 301 -17.28 -9.04 11.40
N LYS A 302 -17.74 -10.28 11.57
CA LYS A 302 -19.16 -10.61 11.67
C LYS A 302 -19.75 -10.43 13.06
N ASN A 303 -18.95 -10.65 14.10
CA ASN A 303 -19.47 -10.85 15.46
C ASN A 303 -18.98 -9.83 16.48
N SER A 304 -17.93 -9.05 16.21
CA SER A 304 -17.37 -8.14 17.19
C SER A 304 -18.25 -6.91 17.40
N ALA A 305 -18.55 -6.61 18.66
CA ALA A 305 -19.18 -5.36 19.09
C ALA A 305 -18.20 -4.17 19.06
N ASP A 306 -16.90 -4.42 18.94
CA ASP A 306 -15.93 -3.37 18.62
C ASP A 306 -15.98 -3.05 17.12
N ALA A 307 -16.92 -2.18 16.76
CA ALA A 307 -17.15 -1.79 15.37
C ALA A 307 -15.92 -1.16 14.70
N GLY A 308 -14.97 -0.61 15.48
CA GLY A 308 -13.75 -0.03 14.96
C GLY A 308 -12.82 -1.09 14.39
N SER A 309 -12.45 -2.09 15.20
CA SER A 309 -11.56 -3.16 14.77
C SER A 309 -12.26 -4.19 13.89
N ALA A 310 -13.57 -4.40 14.03
CA ALA A 310 -14.33 -5.38 13.26
C ALA A 310 -14.15 -5.19 11.73
N LEU A 311 -14.11 -3.96 11.25
CA LEU A 311 -13.95 -3.65 9.82
C LEU A 311 -12.63 -4.20 9.25
N ASP A 312 -11.58 -4.21 10.06
CA ASP A 312 -10.26 -4.74 9.70
C ASP A 312 -10.07 -6.19 10.20
N GLY A 313 -11.17 -6.89 10.49
CA GLY A 313 -11.17 -8.25 10.99
C GLY A 313 -10.61 -8.37 12.40
N GLY A 314 -10.87 -7.39 13.26
CA GLY A 314 -10.43 -7.35 14.65
C GLY A 314 -8.94 -7.07 14.85
N LEU A 315 -8.22 -6.54 13.85
CA LEU A 315 -6.77 -6.37 13.93
C LEU A 315 -6.37 -5.27 14.91
N TYR A 316 -5.44 -5.61 15.80
CA TYR A 316 -4.60 -4.66 16.51
C TYR A 316 -3.15 -5.00 16.19
N GLN A 317 -2.37 -3.99 15.77
CA GLN A 317 -1.02 -4.18 15.27
C GLN A 317 -0.04 -3.23 15.96
N LYS A 318 1.22 -3.67 16.11
CA LYS A 318 2.32 -2.92 16.71
C LYS A 318 1.96 -2.36 18.10
N LEU A 319 1.28 -3.17 18.92
CA LEU A 319 0.90 -2.79 20.28
C LEU A 319 2.14 -2.71 21.17
N HIS A 320 2.23 -1.65 21.96
CA HIS A 320 3.14 -1.54 23.09
C HIS A 320 2.45 -1.94 24.39
N LYS A 321 3.23 -2.46 25.33
CA LYS A 321 2.76 -2.77 26.68
C LYS A 321 2.19 -1.51 27.36
N GLY A 322 1.03 -1.65 27.98
CA GLY A 322 0.27 -0.58 28.63
C GLY A 322 -0.71 0.16 27.71
N GLN A 323 -0.84 -0.21 26.44
CA GLN A 323 -1.80 0.43 25.51
C GLN A 323 -3.21 -0.17 25.59
N LEU A 324 -3.34 -1.40 26.08
CA LEU A 324 -4.63 -2.09 26.22
C LEU A 324 -5.15 -2.05 27.66
N THR A 325 -6.38 -2.53 27.87
CA THR A 325 -6.89 -2.79 29.23
C THR A 325 -5.98 -3.81 29.94
N PRO A 326 -5.80 -3.75 31.27
CA PRO A 326 -4.86 -4.63 31.98
C PRO A 326 -5.01 -6.11 31.65
N VAL A 327 -6.24 -6.62 31.54
CA VAL A 327 -6.50 -8.05 31.23
C VAL A 327 -6.00 -8.44 29.84
N LEU A 328 -6.17 -7.57 28.85
CA LEU A 328 -5.70 -7.81 27.48
C LEU A 328 -4.18 -7.65 27.39
N ASP A 329 -3.65 -6.62 28.05
CA ASP A 329 -2.22 -6.29 28.07
C ASP A 329 -1.40 -7.41 28.73
N ASP A 330 -1.83 -7.86 29.91
CA ASP A 330 -1.19 -8.98 30.61
C ASP A 330 -1.20 -10.26 29.78
N TRP A 331 -2.30 -10.52 29.06
CA TRP A 331 -2.41 -11.72 28.22
C TRP A 331 -1.55 -11.64 26.96
N CYS A 332 -1.55 -10.51 26.25
CA CYS A 332 -0.85 -10.39 24.98
C CYS A 332 0.67 -10.25 25.14
N PHE A 333 1.16 -9.78 26.30
CA PHE A 333 2.60 -9.69 26.61
C PHE A 333 3.09 -10.82 27.53
N ASP A 334 2.34 -11.90 27.68
CA ASP A 334 2.82 -13.11 28.35
C ASP A 334 3.82 -13.85 27.43
N ASP A 335 5.05 -14.09 27.93
CA ASP A 335 6.13 -14.75 27.18
C ASP A 335 5.78 -16.18 26.73
N ALA A 336 4.75 -16.79 27.33
CA ALA A 336 4.26 -18.11 26.93
C ALA A 336 3.43 -18.08 25.63
N ARG A 337 3.00 -16.90 25.15
CA ARG A 337 2.13 -16.78 23.97
C ARG A 337 2.82 -17.25 22.70
N GLN A 338 2.07 -17.97 21.87
CA GLN A 338 2.47 -18.43 20.55
C GLN A 338 1.44 -18.05 19.50
N SER A 339 1.91 -17.86 18.27
CA SER A 339 1.03 -17.57 17.14
C SER A 339 -0.03 -18.66 17.01
N GLY A 340 -1.30 -18.26 17.01
CA GLY A 340 -2.45 -19.17 16.98
C GLY A 340 -3.15 -19.38 18.31
N ASP A 341 -2.59 -18.93 19.43
CA ASP A 341 -3.25 -19.02 20.74
C ASP A 341 -4.56 -18.24 20.73
N VAL A 342 -5.63 -18.86 21.23
CA VAL A 342 -6.95 -18.25 21.39
C VAL A 342 -7.40 -18.40 22.82
N ASP A 343 -7.87 -17.31 23.42
CA ASP A 343 -8.44 -17.33 24.76
C ASP A 343 -9.67 -16.42 24.86
N ILE A 344 -10.49 -16.68 25.89
CA ILE A 344 -11.65 -15.86 26.25
C ILE A 344 -11.33 -15.14 27.57
N LEU A 345 -11.34 -13.81 27.53
CA LEU A 345 -10.99 -12.96 28.66
C LEU A 345 -12.19 -12.11 29.07
N ARG A 346 -12.48 -12.00 30.38
CA ARG A 346 -13.54 -11.12 30.90
C ARG A 346 -12.94 -9.78 31.30
N SER A 347 -13.58 -8.68 30.91
CA SER A 347 -13.30 -7.35 31.47
C SER A 347 -14.61 -6.65 31.84
N GLY A 348 -14.52 -5.41 32.33
CA GLY A 348 -15.70 -4.56 32.55
C GLY A 348 -16.46 -4.22 31.27
N LEU A 349 -15.89 -4.47 30.08
CA LEU A 349 -16.49 -4.13 28.79
C LEU A 349 -17.29 -5.28 28.17
N GLY A 350 -17.05 -6.51 28.61
CA GLY A 350 -17.57 -7.71 27.96
C GLY A 350 -16.62 -8.89 28.03
N TYR A 351 -16.92 -9.90 27.22
CA TYR A 351 -15.99 -10.98 26.92
C TYR A 351 -15.18 -10.65 25.67
N HIS A 352 -13.87 -10.82 25.76
CA HIS A 352 -12.92 -10.61 24.70
C HIS A 352 -12.45 -11.97 24.22
N ILE A 353 -12.70 -12.29 22.96
CA ILE A 353 -12.06 -13.43 22.31
C ILE A 353 -10.83 -12.87 21.61
N VAL A 354 -9.67 -13.33 22.01
CA VAL A 354 -8.38 -12.85 21.49
C VAL A 354 -7.67 -13.97 20.76
N PHE A 355 -6.99 -13.60 19.68
CA PHE A 355 -6.10 -14.48 18.94
C PHE A 355 -4.73 -13.84 18.86
N PHE A 356 -3.70 -14.53 19.34
CA PHE A 356 -2.33 -14.04 19.29
C PHE A 356 -1.76 -14.28 17.90
N LYS A 357 -1.48 -13.20 17.16
CA LYS A 357 -0.94 -13.30 15.80
C LYS A 357 0.57 -13.47 15.82
N GLY A 358 1.26 -12.70 16.65
CA GLY A 358 2.71 -12.77 16.79
C GLY A 358 3.28 -11.57 17.53
N SER A 359 4.60 -11.57 17.68
CA SER A 359 5.34 -10.49 18.31
C SER A 359 6.64 -10.23 17.55
N THR A 360 7.08 -8.98 17.54
CA THR A 360 8.34 -8.54 16.96
C THR A 360 9.13 -7.76 18.01
N ASP A 361 10.43 -7.97 18.15
CA ASP A 361 11.21 -7.16 19.09
C ASP A 361 11.24 -5.69 18.64
N ILE A 362 11.12 -4.75 19.59
CA ILE A 362 11.05 -3.31 19.28
C ILE A 362 12.31 -2.83 18.56
N TRP A 363 13.49 -3.30 18.99
CA TRP A 363 14.76 -2.95 18.35
C TRP A 363 14.83 -3.44 16.90
N TYR A 364 14.29 -4.64 16.64
CA TYR A 364 14.31 -5.25 15.32
C TYR A 364 13.35 -4.52 14.37
N ASP A 365 12.14 -4.18 14.85
CA ASP A 365 11.18 -3.40 14.06
C ASP A 365 11.74 -2.02 13.69
N ALA A 366 12.35 -1.31 14.66
CA ALA A 366 13.01 -0.02 14.42
C ALA A 366 14.15 -0.14 13.39
N ALA A 367 15.09 -1.07 13.60
CA ALA A 367 16.20 -1.29 12.68
C ALA A 367 15.76 -1.69 11.28
N ARG A 368 14.70 -2.50 11.17
CA ARG A 368 14.13 -2.89 9.89
C ARG A 368 13.49 -1.70 9.17
N GLU A 369 12.75 -0.85 9.88
CA GLU A 369 12.17 0.37 9.31
C GLU A 369 13.27 1.30 8.78
N ASP A 370 14.30 1.56 9.58
CA ASP A 370 15.39 2.47 9.23
C ASP A 370 16.26 1.90 8.09
N LEU A 371 16.60 0.62 8.12
CA LEU A 371 17.31 -0.04 7.01
C LEU A 371 16.48 -0.03 5.72
N THR A 372 15.17 -0.26 5.81
CA THR A 372 14.27 -0.19 4.64
C THR A 372 14.27 1.21 4.04
N ALA A 373 14.25 2.25 4.88
CA ALA A 373 14.33 3.63 4.44
C ALA A 373 15.70 3.96 3.80
N ALA A 374 16.80 3.51 4.41
CA ALA A 374 18.16 3.69 3.88
C ALA A 374 18.32 3.05 2.50
N LEU A 375 17.90 1.79 2.33
CA LEU A 375 17.93 1.10 1.03
C LEU A 375 17.02 1.77 -0.01
N GLY A 376 15.91 2.37 0.42
CA GLY A 376 15.07 3.21 -0.45
C GLY A 376 15.84 4.44 -0.95
N GLY A 377 16.49 5.16 -0.04
CA GLY A 377 17.34 6.30 -0.35
C GLY A 377 18.49 5.96 -1.31
N GLU A 378 19.15 4.81 -1.11
CA GLU A 378 20.19 4.32 -2.01
C GLU A 378 19.69 4.09 -3.43
N LYS A 379 18.49 3.49 -3.61
CA LYS A 379 17.90 3.31 -4.94
C LYS A 379 17.64 4.64 -5.65
N ILE A 380 17.16 5.63 -4.92
CA ILE A 380 16.94 6.98 -5.45
C ILE A 380 18.29 7.63 -5.83
N ALA A 381 19.32 7.45 -5.00
CA ALA A 381 20.67 7.92 -5.32
C ALA A 381 21.23 7.26 -6.60
N GLN A 382 21.08 5.94 -6.75
CA GLN A 382 21.47 5.21 -7.96
C GLN A 382 20.71 5.70 -9.20
N ALA A 383 19.41 6.01 -9.08
CA ALA A 383 18.64 6.62 -10.16
C ALA A 383 19.24 7.97 -10.58
N ARG A 384 19.57 8.83 -9.60
CA ARG A 384 20.19 10.14 -9.85
C ARG A 384 21.59 10.02 -10.49
N GLU A 385 22.39 9.05 -10.09
CA GLU A 385 23.69 8.78 -10.71
C GLU A 385 23.56 8.33 -12.17
N LYS A 386 22.53 7.51 -12.46
CA LYS A 386 22.23 7.06 -13.82
C LYS A 386 21.75 8.21 -14.72
N TYR A 387 21.01 9.15 -14.17
CA TYR A 387 20.48 10.32 -14.88
C TYR A 387 21.01 11.63 -14.27
N PRO A 388 22.29 11.97 -14.49
CA PRO A 388 22.92 13.11 -13.83
C PRO A 388 22.30 14.44 -14.25
N ALA A 389 22.13 15.35 -13.29
CA ALA A 389 21.64 16.70 -13.52
C ALA A 389 22.79 17.70 -13.71
N GLU A 390 22.64 18.59 -14.68
CA GLU A 390 23.47 19.79 -14.83
C GLU A 390 22.69 20.99 -14.31
N ILE A 391 23.28 21.79 -13.42
CA ILE A 391 22.60 22.91 -12.75
C ILE A 391 23.33 24.22 -13.07
N ASP A 392 22.61 25.16 -13.66
CA ASP A 392 23.07 26.54 -13.84
C ASP A 392 22.65 27.40 -12.64
N TYR A 393 23.47 27.37 -11.58
CA TYR A 393 23.28 28.23 -10.41
C TYR A 393 23.30 29.74 -10.75
N SER A 394 23.85 30.14 -11.91
CA SER A 394 23.86 31.54 -12.30
C SER A 394 22.50 32.01 -12.84
N ALA A 395 21.69 31.11 -13.37
CA ALA A 395 20.34 31.38 -13.87
C ALA A 395 19.26 31.35 -12.77
N ILE A 396 19.55 30.76 -11.60
CA ILE A 396 18.58 30.64 -10.51
C ILE A 396 18.23 32.02 -9.92
N THR A 397 16.92 32.27 -9.82
CA THR A 397 16.32 33.40 -9.10
C THR A 397 15.13 32.90 -8.29
N LEU A 398 15.08 33.21 -6.99
CA LEU A 398 13.99 32.84 -6.09
C LEU A 398 13.18 34.08 -5.71
N GLY A 399 11.87 34.01 -5.94
CA GLY A 399 10.93 35.04 -5.53
C GLY A 399 10.56 34.91 -4.06
N THR A 400 9.97 35.95 -3.48
CA THR A 400 9.36 35.88 -2.16
C THR A 400 7.91 35.40 -2.28
N ALA A 401 7.56 34.38 -1.49
CA ALA A 401 6.20 33.84 -1.45
C ALA A 401 5.45 34.38 -0.23
N ALA A 402 4.14 34.61 -0.39
CA ALA A 402 3.29 34.99 0.73
C ALA A 402 3.05 33.80 1.67
N GLN A 403 3.04 32.56 1.14
CA GLN A 403 2.94 31.32 1.91
C GLN A 403 1.77 31.36 2.90
N THR A 404 0.65 31.95 2.48
CA THR A 404 -0.56 32.00 3.30
C THR A 404 -1.20 30.62 3.39
N ALA A 405 -0.99 29.78 2.36
CA ALA A 405 -1.20 28.34 2.42
C ALA A 405 0.14 27.59 2.37
N PRO A 406 0.47 26.79 3.39
CA PRO A 406 1.68 25.97 3.41
C PRO A 406 1.45 24.69 2.59
N VAL A 407 1.32 24.81 1.27
CA VAL A 407 1.18 23.64 0.39
C VAL A 407 2.43 22.78 0.48
N THR A 408 2.27 21.54 0.89
CA THR A 408 3.38 20.59 1.02
C THR A 408 3.38 19.57 -0.11
N ALA A 409 4.47 18.81 -0.24
CA ALA A 409 4.53 17.67 -1.14
C ALA A 409 3.35 16.69 -0.91
N SER A 410 2.99 16.43 0.36
CA SER A 410 1.90 15.50 0.71
C SER A 410 0.52 15.97 0.28
N ASP A 411 0.28 17.28 0.15
CA ASP A 411 -0.96 17.80 -0.41
C ASP A 411 -1.09 17.51 -1.92
N LEU A 412 0.02 17.27 -2.61
CA LEU A 412 0.08 17.07 -4.07
C LEU A 412 0.24 15.60 -4.48
N LEU A 413 0.67 14.73 -3.57
CA LEU A 413 0.89 13.32 -3.83
C LEU A 413 -0.42 12.55 -3.94
N TYR A 414 -0.43 11.55 -4.84
CA TYR A 414 -1.51 10.57 -4.93
C TYR A 414 -1.77 9.97 -3.55
N PRO A 415 -3.00 10.09 -3.02
CA PRO A 415 -3.35 9.41 -1.79
C PRO A 415 -3.35 7.92 -2.11
N ASP A 416 -2.40 7.16 -1.57
CA ASP A 416 -2.32 5.71 -1.78
C ASP A 416 -3.49 5.00 -1.09
N VAL A 417 -4.67 5.06 -1.71
CA VAL A 417 -5.91 4.48 -1.20
C VAL A 417 -5.83 2.97 -1.39
N GLY A 418 -5.34 2.29 -0.35
CA GLY A 418 -5.47 0.84 -0.21
C GLY A 418 -4.36 -0.01 -0.82
N HIS A 419 -3.19 0.55 -1.14
CA HIS A 419 -2.01 -0.20 -1.60
C HIS A 419 -2.32 -1.19 -2.74
N GLN A 420 -3.24 -0.82 -3.64
CA GLN A 420 -3.66 -1.69 -4.72
C GLN A 420 -2.64 -1.60 -5.84
N ARG A 421 -1.61 -2.43 -5.73
CA ARG A 421 -0.52 -2.51 -6.70
C ARG A 421 -0.99 -2.86 -8.12
N TYR A 422 -2.06 -3.65 -8.22
CA TYR A 422 -2.69 -4.07 -9.48
C TYR A 422 -4.22 -4.09 -9.32
N PRO A 423 -4.89 -2.93 -9.30
CA PRO A 423 -6.34 -2.84 -9.07
C PRO A 423 -7.13 -3.58 -10.17
N GLU A 424 -6.61 -3.62 -11.40
CA GLU A 424 -7.26 -4.25 -12.56
C GLU A 424 -6.97 -5.73 -12.66
N ALA A 425 -5.93 -6.24 -11.99
CA ALA A 425 -5.60 -7.66 -12.04
C ALA A 425 -6.81 -8.51 -11.64
N GLN A 426 -7.59 -8.06 -10.63
CA GLN A 426 -8.82 -8.74 -10.22
C GLN A 426 -9.85 -8.78 -11.36
N LEU A 427 -10.13 -7.64 -11.99
CA LEU A 427 -11.10 -7.54 -13.08
C LEU A 427 -10.68 -8.41 -14.27
N TYR A 428 -9.42 -8.32 -14.70
CA TYR A 428 -8.91 -9.08 -15.84
C TYR A 428 -8.82 -10.58 -15.54
N LEU A 429 -8.47 -10.99 -14.33
CA LEU A 429 -8.49 -12.41 -13.94
C LEU A 429 -9.88 -13.02 -14.08
N GLN A 430 -10.90 -12.27 -13.68
CA GLN A 430 -12.28 -12.72 -13.75
C GLN A 430 -12.78 -12.80 -15.20
N GLN A 431 -12.36 -11.86 -16.05
CA GLN A 431 -12.68 -11.86 -17.49
C GLN A 431 -11.94 -12.95 -18.26
N ASP A 432 -10.64 -13.15 -17.99
CA ASP A 432 -9.77 -14.04 -18.77
C ASP A 432 -9.82 -15.50 -18.31
N TYR A 433 -10.26 -15.74 -17.07
CA TYR A 433 -10.29 -17.07 -16.45
C TYR A 433 -11.61 -17.42 -15.72
N PRO A 434 -12.80 -17.06 -16.25
CA PRO A 434 -14.09 -17.15 -15.53
C PRO A 434 -14.50 -18.58 -15.16
N THR A 435 -13.97 -19.58 -15.85
CA THR A 435 -14.26 -21.00 -15.63
C THR A 435 -13.05 -21.79 -15.14
N THR A 436 -11.96 -21.10 -14.79
CA THR A 436 -10.72 -21.74 -14.40
C THR A 436 -10.82 -22.25 -12.97
N MET A 437 -10.55 -23.54 -12.81
CA MET A 437 -10.54 -24.21 -11.50
C MET A 437 -9.17 -24.11 -10.84
N TYR A 438 -9.15 -23.74 -9.56
CA TYR A 438 -8.02 -23.91 -8.64
C TYR A 438 -8.40 -24.89 -7.52
N GLY A 439 -7.87 -26.11 -7.60
CA GLY A 439 -8.37 -27.24 -6.82
C GLY A 439 -9.87 -27.45 -7.08
N ALA A 440 -10.70 -27.42 -6.04
CA ALA A 440 -12.15 -27.61 -6.14
C ALA A 440 -12.97 -26.34 -6.44
N TYR A 441 -12.33 -25.17 -6.57
CA TYR A 441 -13.04 -23.89 -6.65
C TYR A 441 -12.78 -23.21 -7.99
N ARG A 442 -13.80 -22.53 -8.52
CA ARG A 442 -13.61 -21.60 -9.63
C ARG A 442 -12.94 -20.33 -9.13
N ILE A 443 -12.14 -19.70 -9.98
CA ILE A 443 -11.81 -18.29 -9.82
C ILE A 443 -13.14 -17.53 -9.91
N VAL A 444 -13.65 -17.08 -8.76
CA VAL A 444 -14.97 -16.41 -8.65
C VAL A 444 -14.80 -14.90 -8.72
N THR A 445 -15.85 -14.24 -9.22
CA THR A 445 -15.92 -12.80 -9.56
C THR A 445 -15.86 -11.83 -8.36
N HIS A 446 -15.65 -12.31 -7.13
CA HIS A 446 -15.86 -11.52 -5.90
C HIS A 446 -14.87 -11.86 -4.77
N GLY A 447 -13.73 -12.50 -5.07
CA GLY A 447 -12.70 -12.85 -4.08
C GLY A 447 -11.61 -11.77 -3.94
N CYS A 448 -11.00 -11.67 -2.75
CA CYS A 448 -9.87 -10.76 -2.50
C CYS A 448 -8.68 -11.09 -3.43
N GLY A 449 -8.16 -10.08 -4.15
CA GLY A 449 -7.26 -10.28 -5.30
C GLY A 449 -5.93 -10.98 -5.02
N ILE A 450 -5.43 -10.92 -3.79
CA ILE A 450 -4.19 -11.61 -3.38
C ILE A 450 -4.38 -13.13 -3.46
N THR A 451 -5.54 -13.64 -3.05
CA THR A 451 -5.83 -15.08 -3.06
C THR A 451 -5.98 -15.60 -4.49
N THR A 452 -6.66 -14.87 -5.37
CA THR A 452 -6.79 -15.23 -6.79
C THR A 452 -5.43 -15.27 -7.49
N MET A 453 -4.50 -14.40 -7.07
CA MET A 453 -3.15 -14.36 -7.61
C MET A 453 -2.24 -15.51 -7.19
N ALA A 454 -2.26 -15.87 -5.91
CA ALA A 454 -1.55 -17.05 -5.42
C ALA A 454 -2.06 -18.33 -6.11
N MET A 455 -3.37 -18.42 -6.37
CA MET A 455 -4.01 -19.56 -7.03
C MET A 455 -3.56 -19.75 -8.49
N LEU A 456 -3.49 -18.69 -9.29
CA LEU A 456 -3.07 -18.81 -10.69
C LEU A 456 -1.59 -19.27 -10.80
N ARG A 457 -0.73 -18.74 -9.93
CA ARG A 457 0.71 -19.02 -9.85
C ARG A 457 1.04 -20.49 -9.62
N SER A 458 0.35 -21.17 -8.69
CA SER A 458 0.65 -22.60 -8.41
C SER A 458 0.22 -23.53 -9.54
N ARG A 459 -0.79 -23.16 -10.33
CA ARG A 459 -1.28 -23.96 -11.46
C ARG A 459 -0.32 -23.95 -12.65
N HIS A 460 0.32 -22.81 -12.94
CA HIS A 460 1.27 -22.70 -14.05
C HIS A 460 2.64 -23.33 -13.78
N ARG A 461 3.00 -23.60 -12.51
CA ARG A 461 4.17 -24.40 -12.13
C ARG A 461 3.93 -25.92 -12.24
N ARG A 462 2.69 -26.41 -12.18
CA ARG A 462 2.37 -27.83 -12.32
C ARG A 462 2.11 -28.17 -13.79
N GLN A 463 2.90 -29.05 -14.39
CA GLN A 463 2.52 -29.69 -15.66
C GLN A 463 1.12 -30.30 -15.52
N PRO A 464 0.26 -30.22 -16.57
CA PRO A 464 -1.02 -30.90 -16.52
C PRO A 464 -0.76 -32.41 -16.54
N VAL A 465 -0.80 -33.05 -15.37
CA VAL A 465 -0.93 -34.51 -15.29
C VAL A 465 -2.29 -34.84 -15.90
N ARG A 466 -2.28 -35.27 -17.16
CA ARG A 466 -3.46 -35.89 -17.78
C ARG A 466 -3.78 -37.15 -17.01
N ARG A 467 -4.76 -37.10 -16.10
CA ARG A 467 -5.47 -38.31 -15.68
C ARG A 467 -6.38 -38.74 -16.83
N ARG A 468 -6.07 -39.87 -17.47
CA ARG A 468 -7.08 -40.71 -18.12
C ARG A 468 -7.43 -41.85 -17.15
N PRO A 469 -8.71 -42.19 -16.96
CA PRO A 469 -9.11 -43.31 -16.12
C PRO A 469 -9.04 -44.63 -16.90
N GLY A 470 -8.47 -45.65 -16.27
CA GLY A 470 -8.72 -47.08 -16.51
C GLY A 470 -7.91 -47.76 -17.62
N THR A 471 -6.98 -48.64 -17.25
CA THR A 471 -7.07 -50.11 -17.46
C THR A 471 -5.87 -50.81 -16.80
N ASP A 472 -6.11 -52.04 -16.38
CA ASP A 472 -5.32 -52.90 -15.50
C ASP A 472 -3.84 -53.14 -15.87
N GLY A 473 -3.04 -53.39 -14.82
CA GLY A 473 -2.17 -54.56 -14.73
C GLY A 473 -0.86 -54.60 -15.53
N LEU A 474 0.21 -54.92 -14.79
CA LEU A 474 1.50 -55.49 -15.21
C LEU A 474 2.59 -54.50 -15.67
N LEU A 475 3.57 -54.31 -14.77
CA LEU A 475 4.98 -54.04 -15.10
C LEU A 475 5.52 -55.18 -16.00
N PRO A 476 6.50 -54.90 -16.86
CA PRO A 476 7.86 -55.26 -16.46
C PRO A 476 8.96 -54.28 -16.89
N GLU A 477 10.14 -54.58 -16.32
CA GLU A 477 11.44 -53.93 -16.38
C GLU A 477 12.05 -53.70 -17.77
N GLU A 478 13.08 -52.83 -17.72
CA GLU A 478 14.15 -52.54 -18.67
C GLU A 478 14.49 -53.63 -19.71
N LYS A 479 14.66 -53.21 -20.98
CA LYS A 479 15.96 -53.26 -21.70
C LYS A 479 15.84 -52.75 -23.14
N ASP A 480 16.68 -51.76 -23.42
CA ASP A 480 17.61 -51.68 -24.57
C ASP A 480 17.16 -51.82 -26.05
N LEU A 481 17.79 -50.96 -26.84
CA LEU A 481 18.15 -51.06 -28.26
C LEU A 481 17.15 -50.70 -29.39
N ARG A 482 17.52 -49.61 -30.07
CA ARG A 482 17.79 -49.47 -31.53
C ARG A 482 16.67 -49.61 -32.58
N VAL A 483 16.66 -48.56 -33.42
CA VAL A 483 16.63 -48.56 -34.90
C VAL A 483 15.27 -48.65 -35.61
N ALA A 484 15.05 -47.57 -36.37
CA ALA A 484 14.39 -47.39 -37.68
C ALA A 484 13.55 -48.52 -38.28
N GLY A 485 12.45 -48.11 -38.93
CA GLY A 485 12.01 -48.77 -40.16
C GLY A 485 10.51 -48.83 -40.42
N SER A 486 10.03 -47.82 -41.15
CA SER A 486 9.23 -47.97 -42.37
C SER A 486 7.82 -48.64 -42.36
N GLN A 487 6.97 -47.99 -43.15
CA GLN A 487 5.94 -48.53 -44.07
C GLN A 487 4.51 -48.79 -43.59
N ARG A 488 3.63 -47.96 -44.19
CA ARG A 488 2.41 -48.29 -44.96
C ARG A 488 1.36 -49.19 -44.30
N ARG A 489 0.10 -48.73 -44.28
CA ARG A 489 -0.86 -48.99 -45.37
C ARG A 489 -2.17 -48.20 -45.20
N HIS A 490 -2.80 -48.03 -46.35
CA HIS A 490 -3.99 -47.27 -46.72
C HIS A 490 -5.33 -47.80 -46.20
N ALA A 491 -6.31 -46.90 -46.41
CA ALA A 491 -7.73 -47.10 -46.77
C ALA A 491 -8.70 -46.83 -45.61
N GLY A 492 -9.74 -46.00 -45.75
CA GLY A 492 -10.28 -45.22 -46.87
C GLY A 492 -11.62 -44.61 -46.45
N GLY A 493 -12.17 -43.70 -47.26
CA GLY A 493 -13.63 -43.47 -47.30
C GLY A 493 -14.18 -42.12 -46.85
N LEU A 494 -14.15 -41.15 -47.78
CA LEU A 494 -15.32 -40.43 -48.33
C LEU A 494 -16.18 -39.49 -47.45
N CYS A 495 -16.11 -38.20 -47.85
CA CYS A 495 -17.19 -37.36 -48.43
C CYS A 495 -17.88 -36.25 -47.61
N GLY A 496 -17.76 -35.03 -48.18
CA GLY A 496 -18.77 -33.94 -48.23
C GLY A 496 -18.68 -32.94 -47.08
N GLY A 497 -18.28 -31.67 -47.20
CA GLY A 497 -18.26 -30.77 -48.36
C GLY A 497 -19.53 -29.91 -48.39
N LEU A 498 -19.44 -28.64 -47.94
CA LEU A 498 -20.02 -27.41 -48.54
C LEU A 498 -20.16 -26.26 -47.50
N ARG A 499 -19.36 -25.20 -47.71
CA ARG A 499 -19.69 -23.77 -47.46
C ARG A 499 -20.35 -23.22 -48.78
N PRO A 500 -20.79 -21.94 -48.96
CA PRO A 500 -20.55 -20.73 -48.14
C PRO A 500 -21.68 -19.66 -48.06
N ASP A 501 -21.40 -18.63 -47.26
CA ASP A 501 -21.59 -17.17 -47.49
C ASP A 501 -22.94 -16.41 -47.46
N GLN A 502 -22.80 -15.22 -46.84
CA GLN A 502 -23.46 -13.92 -47.05
C GLN A 502 -24.80 -13.56 -46.37
N GLY A 503 -24.72 -12.54 -45.49
CA GLY A 503 -25.30 -11.22 -45.82
C GLY A 503 -26.49 -10.71 -45.00
N LEU A 504 -26.29 -9.48 -44.50
CA LEU A 504 -27.26 -8.39 -44.27
C LEU A 504 -27.96 -8.17 -42.91
N LEU A 505 -28.13 -6.86 -42.67
CA LEU A 505 -28.49 -6.09 -41.50
C LEU A 505 -30.01 -5.80 -41.42
N ASP A 506 -30.46 -5.60 -40.16
CA ASP A 506 -31.51 -4.68 -39.67
C ASP A 506 -33.01 -4.95 -39.94
N PRO A 507 -33.97 -4.25 -39.29
CA PRO A 507 -34.14 -3.87 -37.87
C PRO A 507 -35.56 -4.23 -37.34
N GLY A 508 -35.78 -4.08 -36.03
CA GLY A 508 -37.10 -3.69 -35.49
C GLY A 508 -38.01 -4.79 -34.93
N ARG A 509 -38.08 -4.87 -33.60
CA ARG A 509 -39.34 -5.10 -32.86
C ARG A 509 -39.25 -4.53 -31.44
N THR A 510 -40.15 -3.58 -31.19
CA THR A 510 -40.46 -2.97 -29.90
C THR A 510 -41.48 -3.79 -29.10
N LEU A 511 -41.63 -3.41 -27.82
CA LEU A 511 -42.63 -3.77 -26.80
C LEU A 511 -42.21 -4.95 -25.88
N SER A 512 -42.36 -4.93 -24.55
CA SER A 512 -42.90 -3.95 -23.60
C SER A 512 -42.79 -4.53 -22.17
N ALA A 513 -42.41 -3.66 -21.23
CA ALA A 513 -42.86 -3.55 -19.83
C ALA A 513 -42.44 -4.52 -18.69
N ALA A 514 -42.33 -3.87 -17.52
CA ALA A 514 -42.26 -4.32 -16.12
C ALA A 514 -40.89 -4.88 -15.67
N GLY A 515 -40.14 -4.25 -14.77
CA GLY A 515 -40.45 -3.25 -13.75
C GLY A 515 -40.05 -3.80 -12.39
N LYS A 516 -38.96 -3.29 -11.79
CA LYS A 516 -38.80 -2.98 -10.36
C LYS A 516 -37.36 -2.53 -10.07
N ASP A 517 -37.23 -1.21 -10.00
CA ASP A 517 -36.23 -0.51 -9.20
C ASP A 517 -36.34 -0.98 -7.73
N VAL A 518 -35.21 -1.35 -7.13
CA VAL A 518 -35.02 -1.32 -5.68
C VAL A 518 -33.74 -0.55 -5.41
N ARG A 519 -33.89 0.77 -5.35
CA ARG A 519 -33.03 1.62 -4.52
C ARG A 519 -33.36 1.31 -3.06
N ARG A 520 -32.42 0.75 -2.30
CA ARG A 520 -32.50 0.83 -0.83
C ARG A 520 -31.80 2.11 -0.40
N ARG A 521 -32.61 3.05 0.09
CA ARG A 521 -32.19 4.16 0.94
C ARG A 521 -31.61 3.60 2.23
N CYS A 522 -30.42 4.05 2.59
CA CYS A 522 -29.97 4.10 3.97
C CYS A 522 -30.64 5.31 4.61
N ASP A 523 -31.52 5.07 5.58
CA ASP A 523 -31.90 6.04 6.61
C ASP A 523 -32.62 5.30 7.74
N SER A 524 -31.95 5.21 8.89
CA SER A 524 -32.60 5.31 10.19
C SER A 524 -31.51 5.50 11.25
N GLY A 525 -31.39 6.74 11.71
CA GLY A 525 -30.70 7.05 12.96
C GLY A 525 -31.48 6.49 14.15
N THR A 526 -30.74 5.89 15.07
CA THR A 526 -31.08 5.79 16.50
C THR A 526 -29.76 5.87 17.25
N GLY A 527 -29.65 6.88 18.12
CA GLY A 527 -28.43 7.19 18.85
C GLY A 527 -28.02 6.06 19.80
N LEU A 528 -26.79 5.60 19.61
CA LEU A 528 -25.97 5.00 20.66
C LEU A 528 -24.66 5.78 20.64
N GLN A 529 -24.43 6.53 21.71
CA GLN A 529 -23.22 7.29 21.91
C GLN A 529 -22.03 6.32 21.98
N HIS A 530 -20.99 6.68 21.22
CA HIS A 530 -19.75 5.95 21.05
C HIS A 530 -19.15 5.44 22.37
N LEU A 531 -18.92 4.13 22.43
CA LEU A 531 -18.00 3.50 23.36
C LEU A 531 -16.57 3.88 22.94
N GLN A 532 -16.08 5.03 23.40
CA GLN A 532 -14.66 5.31 23.32
C GLN A 532 -13.97 4.57 24.46
N LEU A 533 -13.57 3.32 24.19
CA LEU A 533 -12.28 2.84 24.72
C LEU A 533 -11.29 3.96 24.42
N ARG A 534 -10.73 4.57 25.47
CA ARG A 534 -9.73 5.61 25.34
C ARG A 534 -8.69 5.10 24.37
N LYS A 535 -8.68 5.69 23.17
CA LYS A 535 -7.54 5.61 22.27
C LYS A 535 -6.33 5.97 23.12
N ALA A 536 -5.48 4.98 23.42
CA ALA A 536 -4.06 5.21 23.30
C ALA A 536 -3.92 5.93 21.96
N GLY A 537 -3.42 7.17 22.02
CA GLY A 537 -3.56 8.13 20.96
C GLY A 537 -3.45 7.43 19.61
N ARG A 538 -4.45 7.65 18.75
CA ARG A 538 -4.16 7.56 17.31
C ARG A 538 -2.77 8.19 17.17
N PRO A 539 -1.80 7.56 16.51
CA PRO A 539 -0.97 8.40 15.68
C PRO A 539 -2.00 9.15 14.85
N GLN A 540 -2.24 10.44 15.18
CA GLN A 540 -2.69 11.39 14.17
C GLN A 540 -1.97 10.98 12.92
N ASP A 541 -2.71 10.71 11.85
CA ASP A 541 -2.21 10.54 10.49
C ASP A 541 -0.69 10.58 10.51
N ARG A 542 -0.01 9.47 10.82
CA ARG A 542 1.41 9.48 10.54
C ARG A 542 1.37 9.50 9.04
N PRO A 543 1.71 10.62 8.37
CA PRO A 543 1.85 10.58 6.94
C PRO A 543 2.77 9.40 6.67
N LEU A 544 2.48 8.64 5.60
CA LEU A 544 3.39 7.63 5.08
C LEU A 544 4.82 8.13 5.32
N ARG A 545 5.52 7.53 6.29
CA ARG A 545 6.92 7.87 6.60
C ARG A 545 7.87 7.42 5.49
N LEU A 546 7.32 6.99 4.35
CA LEU A 546 8.03 6.86 3.08
C LEU A 546 8.35 8.22 2.44
N PHE A 547 7.71 9.33 2.87
CA PHE A 547 8.09 10.71 2.50
C PHE A 547 8.29 11.67 3.69
N HIS A 548 8.22 11.17 4.93
CA HIS A 548 8.35 11.99 6.15
C HIS A 548 9.52 11.58 7.06
N GLY A 549 10.36 10.62 6.64
CA GLY A 549 11.72 10.42 7.17
C GLY A 549 12.77 11.26 6.46
N GLY A 550 12.36 12.01 5.44
CA GLY A 550 13.19 12.97 4.77
C GLY A 550 12.47 13.54 3.57
N SER A 551 12.65 14.83 3.33
CA SER A 551 12.72 15.24 1.93
C SER A 551 13.68 14.31 1.22
N LEU A 552 13.61 14.27 -0.10
CA LEU A 552 14.64 13.70 -0.97
C LEU A 552 16.07 14.27 -0.70
N GLY A 553 16.23 15.16 0.30
CA GLY A 553 17.48 15.60 0.92
C GLY A 553 17.80 15.23 2.39
N ASP A 554 16.98 14.54 3.21
CA ASP A 554 17.42 14.23 4.61
C ASP A 554 18.09 12.85 4.75
N GLY A 555 17.82 11.88 3.88
CA GLY A 555 18.48 10.57 3.91
C GLY A 555 19.89 10.54 3.32
N LEU A 556 20.54 11.68 3.10
CA LEU A 556 21.82 11.76 2.38
C LEU A 556 22.78 12.86 2.86
N LEU A 557 22.63 13.31 4.11
CA LEU A 557 23.49 14.35 4.69
C LEU A 557 24.50 13.85 5.74
N ASP A 558 24.48 12.57 6.10
CA ASP A 558 25.51 11.94 6.95
C ASP A 558 26.35 10.89 6.19
N LEU A 559 26.83 11.28 5.00
CA LEU A 559 28.05 10.74 4.37
C LEU A 559 28.85 11.85 3.67
#